data_AF-A0A927UW58-F1
#
_entry.id   AF-A0A927UW58-F1
#
_cell.length_a   1.000
_cell.length_b   1.000
_cell.length_c   1.000
_cell.angle_alpha   90.00
_cell.angle_beta   90.00
_cell.angle_gamma   90.00
#
_symmetry.space_group_name_H-M   'P 1'
#
loop_
_entity.id
_entity.type
_entity.pdbx_description
1 polymer ?
#
loop_
_entity_poly.entity_id
_entity_poly.type
_entity_poly.pdbx_seq_one_letter_code
_entity_poly.pdbx_strand_id
1 'polypeptide(L)'
;MLRLNYGNFQFLIEDGVLNYAKELKQFKELEDGSIKLFKNRYDYYGDLDNVVKNLQDDLTNILNEIILHYVKYWNAHGDYSMDAEEFASELFLNDSSQLAIYTQCDYITEKYAEIMMSKEEAEEYRRMRKANRGKWEGGGFGLAGAMKGAATAGSINLVTGMGHSIVNGIGNALDSMAANSEKKKIYKNPNTLSGIIAALRKDLNRVFSTQIDLLNSSTDDYYIEPEPSKIKTAATILTNISKPEVPEEDIENNVYEILDLNPYYAPLYTFLLNRYGDSESKLDELADIFSCKDALDSEKDKILKEGIKNLTYDSLEASCESLKKTNEIIAYYGINTKYSNTTQTSAVNKYENAKIDSIVDDIDYHSEESVNNAIETLKNLELTVITVDSTIETINEKYQQQYEQDCCFNGIKYDSPATANIARAENDNIESVLNGVDFYNDNAVADAISKIKTLTLTQFNIDDVISNIEKQTRTLDGILYDSKENLLSALSYKNNLLAQAKELINNKRHKDAINVIRTAQIAENSRTALTYDASNYLVSANEETFSLAKEFEIKKEKGDTFVYGLIAAIVCVFLGWIISNFLWHFILYVGYALGAILLIQAVMTWHENKQIKKAYKKVKEFKKMGYIFNDNSDNTH
;
A
#
# COMPACT_ATOMS: atom_id res chain seq x y z
N MET A 1 9.74 34.63 -38.72
CA MET A 1 10.45 34.23 -37.48
C MET A 1 9.48 34.37 -36.32
N LEU A 2 9.30 33.33 -35.51
CA LEU A 2 8.46 33.35 -34.31
C LEU A 2 9.29 33.77 -33.09
N ARG A 3 8.73 34.61 -32.23
CA ARG A 3 9.32 35.00 -30.95
C ARG A 3 8.50 34.44 -29.81
N LEU A 4 9.13 33.63 -28.96
CA LEU A 4 8.52 33.08 -27.74
C LEU A 4 9.36 33.47 -26.53
N ASN A 5 8.68 33.87 -25.45
CA ASN A 5 9.34 34.19 -24.19
C ASN A 5 8.98 33.11 -23.17
N TYR A 6 9.98 32.65 -22.42
CA TYR A 6 9.83 31.70 -21.33
C TYR A 6 10.76 32.12 -20.19
N GLY A 7 10.21 32.67 -19.12
CA GLY A 7 11.03 33.28 -18.06
C GLY A 7 11.96 34.36 -18.63
N ASN A 8 13.27 34.21 -18.40
CA ASN A 8 14.30 35.10 -18.94
C ASN A 8 14.73 34.74 -20.37
N PHE A 9 14.28 33.59 -20.90
CA PHE A 9 14.64 33.13 -22.23
C PHE A 9 13.78 33.81 -23.30
N GLN A 10 14.43 34.26 -24.36
CA GLN A 10 13.77 34.74 -25.57
C GLN A 10 14.18 33.86 -26.76
N PHE A 11 13.30 32.96 -27.14
CA PHE A 11 13.51 32.08 -28.28
C PHE A 11 13.10 32.77 -29.58
N LEU A 12 14.05 32.82 -30.52
CA LEU A 12 13.84 33.31 -31.89
C LEU A 12 13.91 32.11 -32.82
N ILE A 13 12.75 31.66 -33.31
CA ILE A 13 12.66 30.46 -34.13
C ILE A 13 12.48 30.87 -35.58
N GLU A 14 13.40 30.42 -36.43
CA GLU A 14 13.37 30.66 -37.86
C GLU A 14 12.17 29.99 -38.54
N ASP A 15 11.64 30.61 -39.60
CA ASP A 15 10.46 30.11 -40.31
C ASP A 15 10.68 28.70 -40.88
N GLY A 16 11.88 28.41 -41.40
CA GLY A 16 12.20 27.06 -41.89
C GLY A 16 12.21 25.99 -40.80
N VAL A 17 12.58 26.34 -39.57
CA VAL A 17 12.52 25.42 -38.42
C VAL A 17 11.06 25.18 -38.01
N LEU A 18 10.21 26.22 -38.03
CA LEU A 18 8.78 26.09 -37.75
C LEU A 18 8.04 25.26 -38.80
N ASN A 19 8.35 25.50 -40.07
CA ASN A 19 7.80 24.75 -41.20
C ASN A 19 8.12 23.26 -41.06
N TYR A 20 9.40 22.92 -40.80
CA TYR A 20 9.79 21.53 -40.54
C TYR A 20 9.12 20.95 -39.28
N ALA A 21 9.02 21.71 -38.18
CA ALA A 21 8.35 21.26 -36.96
C ALA A 21 6.87 20.90 -37.19
N LYS A 22 6.17 21.70 -38.00
CA LYS A 22 4.77 21.46 -38.36
C LYS A 22 4.61 20.19 -39.21
N GLU A 23 5.48 19.97 -40.18
CA GLU A 23 5.46 18.74 -40.99
C GLU A 23 5.83 17.51 -40.15
N LEU A 24 6.83 17.63 -39.27
CA LEU A 24 7.23 16.56 -38.36
C LEU A 24 6.10 16.17 -37.41
N LYS A 25 5.34 17.13 -36.88
CA LYS A 25 4.19 16.86 -35.99
C LYS A 25 3.13 16.01 -36.70
N GLN A 26 2.75 16.39 -37.92
CA GLN A 26 1.81 15.62 -38.74
C GLN A 26 2.36 14.22 -39.07
N PHE A 27 3.65 14.14 -39.42
CA PHE A 27 4.30 12.86 -39.69
C PHE A 27 4.32 11.94 -38.47
N LYS A 28 4.61 12.45 -37.26
CA LYS A 28 4.58 11.64 -36.03
C LYS A 28 3.22 11.02 -35.78
N GLU A 29 2.13 11.75 -36.03
CA GLU A 29 0.76 11.20 -35.92
C GLU A 29 0.53 10.05 -36.92
N LEU A 30 0.99 10.20 -38.16
CA LEU A 30 0.94 9.16 -39.20
C LEU A 30 1.81 7.95 -38.83
N GLU A 31 3.01 8.18 -38.33
CA GLU A 31 3.95 7.13 -37.89
C GLU A 31 3.35 6.34 -36.73
N ASP A 32 2.87 7.01 -35.68
CA ASP A 32 2.27 6.35 -34.51
C ASP A 32 1.01 5.56 -34.89
N GLY A 33 0.16 6.12 -35.77
CA GLY A 33 -0.97 5.41 -36.35
C GLY A 33 -0.55 4.13 -37.09
N SER A 34 0.49 4.23 -37.92
CA SER A 34 1.06 3.13 -38.70
C SER A 34 1.67 2.03 -37.81
N ILE A 35 2.44 2.43 -36.79
CA ILE A 35 3.03 1.49 -35.83
C ILE A 35 1.94 0.80 -35.01
N LYS A 36 0.92 1.53 -34.57
CA LYS A 36 -0.22 0.95 -33.84
C LYS A 36 -1.00 -0.04 -34.71
N LEU A 37 -1.28 0.32 -35.96
CA LEU A 37 -1.92 -0.56 -36.93
C LEU A 37 -1.11 -1.84 -37.13
N PHE A 38 0.20 -1.72 -37.32
CA PHE A 38 1.08 -2.88 -37.49
C PHE A 38 1.12 -3.78 -36.25
N LYS A 39 1.23 -3.20 -35.04
CA LYS A 39 1.20 -3.97 -33.79
C LYS A 39 -0.08 -4.81 -33.68
N ASN A 40 -1.23 -4.22 -33.99
CA ASN A 40 -2.50 -4.93 -34.00
C ASN A 40 -2.54 -6.07 -35.03
N ARG A 41 -1.98 -5.86 -36.25
CA ARG A 41 -1.85 -6.93 -37.26
C ARG A 41 -0.93 -8.05 -36.78
N TYR A 42 0.22 -7.69 -36.20
CA TYR A 42 1.19 -8.65 -35.66
C TYR A 42 0.57 -9.53 -34.57
N ASP A 43 -0.18 -8.93 -33.64
CA ASP A 43 -0.91 -9.67 -32.61
C ASP A 43 -1.96 -10.61 -33.22
N TYR A 44 -2.67 -10.16 -34.26
CA TYR A 44 -3.67 -10.95 -34.98
C TYR A 44 -3.06 -12.15 -35.73
N TYR A 45 -1.80 -12.08 -36.17
CA TYR A 45 -1.15 -13.22 -36.80
C TYR A 45 -1.10 -14.45 -35.88
N GLY A 46 -0.95 -14.26 -34.57
CA GLY A 46 -1.04 -15.32 -33.56
C GLY A 46 0.15 -16.28 -33.49
N ASP A 47 0.86 -16.49 -34.60
CA ASP A 47 2.02 -17.39 -34.72
C ASP A 47 2.99 -16.95 -35.85
N LEU A 48 4.15 -17.61 -35.90
CA LEU A 48 5.18 -17.31 -36.89
C LEU A 48 4.80 -17.73 -38.31
N ASP A 49 3.92 -18.73 -38.47
CA ASP A 49 3.47 -19.20 -39.79
C ASP A 49 2.67 -18.09 -40.50
N ASN A 50 1.82 -17.38 -39.76
CA ASN A 50 1.07 -16.24 -40.25
C ASN A 50 1.91 -14.96 -40.35
N VAL A 51 2.94 -14.80 -39.50
CA VAL A 51 3.92 -13.72 -39.69
C VAL A 51 4.58 -13.84 -41.06
N VAL A 52 5.18 -14.99 -41.39
CA VAL A 52 5.91 -15.15 -42.67
C VAL A 52 4.99 -15.01 -43.89
N LYS A 53 3.71 -15.37 -43.77
CA LYS A 53 2.71 -15.18 -44.83
C LYS A 53 2.39 -13.72 -45.12
N ASN A 54 2.19 -12.92 -44.07
CA ASN A 54 1.53 -11.62 -44.19
C ASN A 54 2.48 -10.43 -43.97
N LEU A 55 3.62 -10.64 -43.30
CA LEU A 55 4.49 -9.57 -42.81
C LEU A 55 4.96 -8.61 -43.90
N GLN A 56 5.46 -9.15 -45.01
CA GLN A 56 6.00 -8.31 -46.10
C GLN A 56 4.89 -7.46 -46.72
N ASP A 57 3.75 -8.07 -47.02
CA ASP A 57 2.59 -7.42 -47.63
C ASP A 57 2.06 -6.30 -46.73
N ASP A 58 1.87 -6.60 -45.44
CA ASP A 58 1.32 -5.64 -44.49
C ASP A 58 2.24 -4.45 -44.24
N LEU A 59 3.56 -4.66 -44.11
CA LEU A 59 4.54 -3.58 -44.00
C LEU A 59 4.60 -2.72 -45.28
N THR A 60 4.56 -3.37 -46.44
CA THR A 60 4.59 -2.70 -47.76
C THR A 60 3.33 -1.86 -47.97
N ASN A 61 2.17 -2.38 -47.58
CA ASN A 61 0.90 -1.66 -47.66
C ASN A 61 0.90 -0.42 -46.75
N ILE A 62 1.39 -0.55 -45.51
CA ILE A 62 1.52 0.59 -44.59
C ILE A 62 2.42 1.69 -45.19
N LEU A 63 3.57 1.30 -45.74
CA LEU A 63 4.48 2.25 -46.38
C LEU A 63 3.82 2.95 -47.58
N ASN A 64 3.09 2.19 -48.41
CA ASN A 64 2.37 2.73 -49.56
C ASN A 64 1.26 3.70 -49.16
N GLU A 65 0.54 3.43 -48.05
CA GLU A 65 -0.50 4.33 -47.55
C GLU A 65 0.07 5.72 -47.19
N ILE A 66 1.28 5.78 -46.63
CA ILE A 66 1.97 7.03 -46.33
C ILE A 66 2.47 7.74 -47.60
N ILE A 67 3.02 7.00 -48.57
CA ILE A 67 3.38 7.59 -49.87
C ILE A 67 2.14 8.20 -50.54
N LEU A 68 1.02 7.46 -50.57
CA LEU A 68 -0.24 7.94 -51.14
C LEU A 68 -0.84 9.11 -50.35
N HIS A 69 -0.55 9.23 -49.05
CA HIS A 69 -0.90 10.41 -48.27
C HIS A 69 -0.19 11.65 -48.82
N TYR A 70 1.13 11.60 -49.04
CA TYR A 70 1.88 12.73 -49.59
C TYR A 70 1.55 13.01 -51.05
N VAL A 71 1.33 11.99 -51.87
CA VAL A 71 0.82 12.19 -53.24
C VAL A 71 -0.50 12.95 -53.24
N LYS A 72 -1.43 12.63 -52.34
CA LYS A 72 -2.69 13.39 -52.20
C LYS A 72 -2.44 14.83 -51.76
N TYR A 73 -1.46 15.06 -50.88
CA TYR A 73 -1.05 16.40 -50.49
C TYR A 73 -0.63 17.22 -51.72
N TRP A 74 0.28 16.73 -52.55
CA TRP A 74 0.75 17.45 -53.75
C TRP A 74 -0.38 17.75 -54.74
N ASN A 75 -1.22 16.74 -55.02
CA ASN A 75 -2.40 16.91 -55.88
C ASN A 75 -3.38 17.96 -55.34
N ALA A 76 -3.56 18.04 -54.02
CA ALA A 76 -4.43 19.04 -53.40
C ALA A 76 -3.84 20.46 -53.46
N HIS A 77 -2.51 20.58 -53.57
CA HIS A 77 -1.80 21.86 -53.70
C HIS A 77 -1.51 22.24 -55.16
N GLY A 78 -2.10 21.52 -56.12
CA GLY A 78 -2.08 21.87 -57.54
C GLY A 78 -0.95 21.23 -58.35
N ASP A 79 -0.08 20.43 -57.72
CA ASP A 79 0.88 19.60 -58.43
C ASP A 79 0.27 18.22 -58.74
N TYR A 80 -0.27 18.11 -59.95
CA TYR A 80 -0.84 16.86 -60.49
C TYR A 80 0.20 15.97 -61.19
N SER A 81 1.46 16.41 -61.29
CA SER A 81 2.54 15.60 -61.85
C SER A 81 3.08 14.60 -60.84
N MET A 82 2.94 14.90 -59.54
CA MET A 82 3.29 14.00 -58.47
C MET A 82 2.30 12.83 -58.37
N ASP A 83 2.77 11.65 -58.77
CA ASP A 83 2.12 10.39 -58.50
C ASP A 83 2.99 9.49 -57.61
N ALA A 84 2.50 8.29 -57.32
CA ALA A 84 3.21 7.37 -56.45
C ALA A 84 4.54 6.88 -57.05
N GLU A 85 4.63 6.71 -58.37
CA GLU A 85 5.85 6.28 -59.06
C GLU A 85 6.90 7.39 -59.10
N GLU A 86 6.47 8.64 -59.26
CA GLU A 86 7.36 9.80 -59.17
C GLU A 86 7.90 9.95 -57.75
N PHE A 87 7.04 9.94 -56.73
CA PHE A 87 7.45 10.02 -55.33
C PHE A 87 8.41 8.89 -54.95
N ALA A 88 8.12 7.67 -55.42
CA ALA A 88 8.97 6.52 -55.25
C ALA A 88 10.36 6.73 -55.87
N SER A 89 10.42 7.27 -57.08
CA SER A 89 11.67 7.53 -57.77
C SER A 89 12.57 8.44 -56.94
N GLU A 90 12.00 9.53 -56.41
CA GLU A 90 12.68 10.44 -55.48
C GLU A 90 13.17 9.74 -54.20
N LEU A 91 12.32 8.88 -53.62
CA LEU A 91 12.68 8.08 -52.44
C LEU A 91 13.92 7.20 -52.69
N PHE A 92 14.09 6.62 -53.88
CA PHE A 92 15.24 5.77 -54.22
C PHE A 92 16.43 6.51 -54.82
N LEU A 93 16.24 7.70 -55.37
CA LEU A 93 17.32 8.58 -55.82
C LEU A 93 18.14 9.09 -54.62
N ASN A 94 17.47 9.47 -53.53
CA ASN A 94 18.13 10.02 -52.34
C ASN A 94 18.86 8.96 -51.50
N ASP A 95 18.52 7.68 -51.65
CA ASP A 95 19.22 6.57 -51.00
C ASP A 95 19.05 5.26 -51.79
N SER A 96 20.10 4.81 -52.47
CA SER A 96 20.05 3.53 -53.21
C SER A 96 19.99 2.27 -52.33
N SER A 97 20.02 2.43 -50.99
CA SER A 97 19.91 1.31 -50.06
C SER A 97 18.52 0.68 -50.10
N GLN A 98 18.50 -0.63 -49.88
CA GLN A 98 17.27 -1.39 -49.75
C GLN A 98 16.49 -0.93 -48.52
N LEU A 99 15.16 -0.82 -48.66
CA LEU A 99 14.25 -0.57 -47.55
C LEU A 99 14.51 -1.57 -46.40
N ALA A 100 14.58 -1.04 -45.18
CA ALA A 100 14.89 -1.78 -43.97
C ALA A 100 13.86 -2.87 -43.68
N ILE A 101 12.57 -2.64 -43.99
CA ILE A 101 11.50 -3.63 -43.82
C ILE A 101 11.80 -4.93 -44.55
N TYR A 102 12.38 -4.87 -45.76
CA TYR A 102 12.69 -6.07 -46.53
C TYR A 102 13.85 -6.85 -45.92
N THR A 103 14.87 -6.15 -45.42
CA THR A 103 15.99 -6.78 -44.70
C THR A 103 15.47 -7.54 -43.47
N GLN A 104 14.54 -6.95 -42.74
CA GLN A 104 13.96 -7.58 -41.56
C GLN A 104 12.99 -8.72 -41.88
N CYS A 105 12.20 -8.60 -42.95
CA CYS A 105 11.36 -9.69 -43.47
C CYS A 105 12.22 -10.89 -43.88
N ASP A 106 13.32 -10.65 -44.59
CA ASP A 106 14.25 -11.69 -44.98
C ASP A 106 14.86 -12.38 -43.76
N TYR A 107 15.31 -11.63 -42.75
CA TYR A 107 15.83 -12.20 -41.52
C TYR A 107 14.84 -13.15 -40.83
N ILE A 108 13.57 -12.73 -40.68
CA ILE A 108 12.53 -13.55 -40.04
C ILE A 108 12.22 -14.79 -40.87
N THR A 109 12.17 -14.62 -42.19
CA THR A 109 11.84 -15.72 -43.10
C THR A 109 12.99 -16.72 -43.21
N GLU A 110 14.24 -16.28 -43.12
CA GLU A 110 15.41 -17.15 -43.02
C GLU A 110 15.38 -17.98 -41.73
N LYS A 111 15.05 -17.36 -40.59
CA LYS A 111 14.90 -18.08 -39.31
C LYS A 111 13.78 -19.10 -39.36
N TYR A 112 12.69 -18.78 -40.06
CA TYR A 112 11.60 -19.71 -40.29
C TYR A 112 12.03 -20.88 -41.19
N ALA A 113 12.75 -20.62 -42.28
CA ALA A 113 13.27 -21.63 -43.19
C ALA A 113 14.25 -22.58 -42.48
N GLU A 114 15.14 -22.07 -41.61
CA GLU A 114 16.05 -22.88 -40.79
C GLU A 114 15.32 -23.88 -39.87
N ILE A 115 14.08 -23.58 -39.47
CA ILE A 115 13.25 -24.47 -38.66
C ILE A 115 12.51 -25.50 -39.52
N MET A 116 12.01 -25.06 -40.68
CA MET A 116 11.04 -25.83 -41.47
C MET A 116 11.66 -26.64 -42.61
N MET A 117 12.94 -26.44 -42.92
CA MET A 117 13.58 -26.96 -44.13
C MET A 117 14.91 -27.64 -43.82
N SER A 118 15.36 -28.54 -44.70
CA SER A 118 16.73 -29.05 -44.64
C SER A 118 17.75 -27.95 -44.95
N LYS A 119 19.02 -28.18 -44.60
CA LYS A 119 20.08 -27.19 -44.78
C LYS A 119 20.25 -26.77 -46.25
N GLU A 120 20.24 -27.74 -47.16
CA GLU A 120 20.36 -27.53 -48.60
C GLU A 120 19.16 -26.75 -49.16
N GLU A 121 17.94 -27.10 -48.73
CA GLU A 121 16.73 -26.39 -49.12
C GLU A 121 16.72 -24.95 -48.59
N ALA A 122 17.16 -24.72 -47.36
CA ALA A 122 17.25 -23.38 -46.78
C ALA A 122 18.31 -22.52 -47.47
N GLU A 123 19.43 -23.11 -47.91
CA GLU A 123 20.44 -22.43 -48.72
C GLU A 123 19.93 -22.02 -50.10
N GLU A 124 19.23 -22.91 -50.79
CA GLU A 124 18.64 -22.60 -52.10
C GLU A 124 17.51 -21.56 -51.99
N TYR A 125 16.70 -21.66 -50.95
CA TYR A 125 15.67 -20.68 -50.63
C TYR A 125 16.25 -19.27 -50.42
N ARG A 126 17.36 -19.16 -49.66
CA ARG A 126 18.08 -17.88 -49.49
C ARG A 126 18.58 -17.30 -50.81
N ARG A 127 19.05 -18.14 -51.74
CA ARG A 127 19.48 -17.67 -53.07
C ARG A 127 18.31 -17.16 -53.89
N MET A 128 17.21 -17.92 -53.95
CA MET A 128 16.00 -17.53 -54.68
C MET A 128 15.39 -16.24 -54.14
N ARG A 129 15.32 -16.07 -52.82
CA ARG A 129 14.87 -14.81 -52.20
C ARG A 129 15.77 -13.64 -52.52
N LYS A 130 17.09 -13.82 -52.47
CA LYS A 130 18.05 -12.75 -52.85
C LYS A 130 17.96 -12.38 -54.33
N ALA A 131 17.70 -13.36 -55.21
CA ALA A 131 17.54 -13.14 -56.65
C ALA A 131 16.20 -12.46 -56.99
N ASN A 132 15.13 -12.81 -56.28
CA ASN A 132 13.79 -12.22 -56.43
C ASN A 132 13.55 -11.03 -55.50
N ARG A 133 14.59 -10.56 -54.81
CA ARG A 133 14.50 -9.43 -53.89
C ARG A 133 14.15 -8.21 -54.73
N GLY A 134 12.87 -7.84 -54.70
CA GLY A 134 12.28 -6.80 -55.51
C GLY A 134 13.09 -5.51 -55.42
N LYS A 135 13.89 -5.26 -56.44
CA LYS A 135 14.20 -3.91 -56.84
C LYS A 135 12.88 -3.30 -57.30
N TRP A 136 12.65 -2.04 -56.99
CA TRP A 136 11.51 -1.31 -57.54
C TRP A 136 11.81 -1.12 -59.03
N GLU A 137 11.50 -2.14 -59.83
CA GLU A 137 11.63 -2.09 -61.28
C GLU A 137 10.28 -1.58 -61.79
N GLY A 138 10.27 -0.35 -62.31
CA GLY A 138 9.11 0.37 -62.85
C GLY A 138 8.45 -0.33 -64.03
N GLY A 139 7.85 -1.49 -63.78
CA GLY A 139 7.18 -2.30 -64.77
C GLY A 139 5.73 -1.88 -64.91
N GLY A 140 5.45 -0.80 -65.66
CA GLY A 140 4.22 -0.51 -66.42
C GLY A 140 2.81 -0.67 -65.79
N PHE A 141 2.69 -1.04 -64.51
CA PHE A 141 1.44 -1.31 -63.78
C PHE A 141 1.18 -0.30 -62.64
N GLY A 142 2.00 0.77 -62.56
CA GLY A 142 1.99 1.76 -61.49
C GLY A 142 2.58 1.24 -60.17
N LEU A 143 2.96 2.16 -59.27
CA LEU A 143 3.63 1.80 -58.00
C LEU A 143 2.87 0.75 -57.19
N ALA A 144 1.55 0.92 -57.05
CA ALA A 144 0.70 -0.01 -56.32
C ALA A 144 0.73 -1.44 -56.92
N GLY A 145 0.85 -1.55 -58.25
CA GLY A 145 1.00 -2.82 -58.95
C GLY A 145 2.39 -3.44 -58.74
N ALA A 146 3.45 -2.63 -58.76
CA ALA A 146 4.82 -3.07 -58.50
C ALA A 146 5.03 -3.51 -57.03
N MET A 147 4.52 -2.75 -56.07
CA MET A 147 4.56 -3.08 -54.63
C MET A 147 3.75 -4.33 -54.32
N LYS A 148 2.53 -4.45 -54.88
CA LYS A 148 1.72 -5.67 -54.77
C LYS A 148 2.40 -6.86 -55.44
N GLY A 149 3.05 -6.67 -56.58
CA GLY A 149 3.83 -7.70 -57.28
C GLY A 149 5.04 -8.19 -56.47
N ALA A 150 5.81 -7.27 -55.88
CA ALA A 150 6.95 -7.57 -55.02
C ALA A 150 6.54 -8.32 -53.73
N ALA A 151 5.40 -7.95 -53.16
CA ALA A 151 4.76 -8.61 -52.02
C ALA A 151 4.29 -10.05 -52.38
N THR A 152 3.53 -10.16 -53.47
CA THR A 152 2.97 -11.41 -54.02
C THR A 152 4.05 -12.43 -54.43
N ALA A 153 5.15 -11.97 -55.04
CA ALA A 153 6.27 -12.83 -55.44
C ALA A 153 7.05 -13.41 -54.23
N GLY A 154 6.93 -12.76 -53.07
CA GLY A 154 7.66 -13.12 -51.86
C GLY A 154 6.97 -14.16 -50.97
N SER A 155 5.64 -14.09 -50.85
CA SER A 155 4.84 -14.88 -49.90
C SER A 155 4.14 -16.08 -50.53
N ILE A 156 3.65 -15.98 -51.78
CA ILE A 156 2.77 -17.00 -52.38
C ILE A 156 3.53 -18.30 -52.71
N ASN A 157 4.77 -18.21 -53.19
CA ASN A 157 5.53 -19.41 -53.59
C ASN A 157 5.94 -20.29 -52.40
N LEU A 158 6.00 -19.73 -51.19
CA LEU A 158 6.48 -20.42 -49.98
C LEU A 158 5.39 -21.31 -49.36
N VAL A 159 4.19 -20.77 -49.21
CA VAL A 159 3.10 -21.43 -48.46
C VAL A 159 2.35 -22.45 -49.31
N THR A 160 2.25 -22.22 -50.63
CA THR A 160 1.59 -23.15 -51.55
C THR A 160 2.56 -24.15 -52.19
N GLY A 161 3.80 -23.76 -52.47
CA GLY A 161 4.82 -24.62 -53.11
C GLY A 161 5.59 -25.54 -52.14
N MET A 162 5.97 -25.05 -50.96
CA MET A 162 6.72 -25.85 -49.96
C MET A 162 5.81 -26.53 -48.93
N GLY A 163 4.59 -26.02 -48.73
CA GLY A 163 3.58 -26.62 -47.87
C GLY A 163 3.18 -28.04 -48.31
N HIS A 164 3.13 -28.32 -49.62
CA HIS A 164 2.86 -29.68 -50.11
C HIS A 164 4.02 -30.66 -49.93
N SER A 165 5.27 -30.18 -49.81
CA SER A 165 6.47 -30.99 -49.62
C SER A 165 6.71 -31.34 -48.14
N ILE A 166 6.42 -30.41 -47.23
CA ILE A 166 6.64 -30.57 -45.78
C ILE A 166 5.60 -31.51 -45.13
N VAL A 167 4.38 -31.59 -45.68
CA VAL A 167 3.34 -32.51 -45.17
C VAL A 167 3.65 -33.99 -45.47
N ASN A 168 4.49 -34.27 -46.49
CA ASN A 168 4.82 -35.64 -46.89
C ASN A 168 6.16 -36.15 -46.32
N GLY A 169 6.90 -35.31 -45.58
CA GLY A 169 8.20 -35.65 -44.98
C GLY A 169 8.14 -35.93 -43.48
N ILE A 170 7.00 -36.36 -42.93
CA ILE A 170 6.87 -36.70 -41.50
C ILE A 170 7.55 -38.03 -41.21
N GLY A 171 8.86 -37.98 -41.02
CA GLY A 171 9.57 -38.93 -40.20
C GLY A 171 9.51 -38.48 -38.74
N ASN A 172 8.52 -39.00 -38.00
CA ASN A 172 8.39 -39.00 -36.53
C ASN A 172 7.77 -37.76 -35.84
N ALA A 173 6.74 -38.02 -35.04
CA ALA A 173 5.95 -37.07 -34.25
C ALA A 173 6.73 -36.33 -33.11
N LEU A 174 8.07 -36.35 -33.12
CA LEU A 174 8.92 -35.61 -32.18
C LEU A 174 9.34 -34.22 -32.74
N ASP A 175 9.39 -34.05 -34.07
CA ASP A 175 9.97 -32.85 -34.70
C ASP A 175 8.98 -31.69 -34.87
N SER A 176 7.66 -31.96 -34.97
CA SER A 176 6.64 -30.90 -35.10
C SER A 176 6.42 -30.11 -33.80
N MET A 177 6.55 -30.75 -32.64
CA MET A 177 6.48 -30.07 -31.34
C MET A 177 7.72 -29.21 -31.11
N ALA A 178 8.91 -29.70 -31.47
CA ALA A 178 10.16 -28.94 -31.39
C ALA A 178 10.13 -27.73 -32.34
N ALA A 179 9.73 -27.93 -33.59
CA ALA A 179 9.56 -26.85 -34.57
C ALA A 179 8.52 -25.81 -34.11
N ASN A 180 7.36 -26.23 -33.62
CA ASN A 180 6.35 -25.31 -33.07
C ASN A 180 6.85 -24.55 -31.83
N SER A 181 7.66 -25.18 -30.98
CA SER A 181 8.30 -24.53 -29.85
C SER A 181 9.29 -23.45 -30.31
N GLU A 182 10.15 -23.75 -31.27
CA GLU A 182 11.11 -22.78 -31.85
C GLU A 182 10.40 -21.62 -32.56
N LYS A 183 9.38 -21.90 -33.38
CA LYS A 183 8.55 -20.87 -34.00
C LYS A 183 7.91 -19.95 -32.96
N LYS A 184 7.36 -20.52 -31.89
CA LYS A 184 6.76 -19.76 -30.78
C LYS A 184 7.79 -18.90 -30.06
N LYS A 185 9.02 -19.38 -29.85
CA LYS A 185 10.11 -18.60 -29.26
C LYS A 185 10.42 -17.36 -30.08
N ILE A 186 10.52 -17.47 -31.41
CA ILE A 186 10.76 -16.32 -32.28
C ILE A 186 9.59 -15.34 -32.24
N TYR A 187 8.35 -15.84 -32.39
CA TYR A 187 7.15 -14.99 -32.41
C TYR A 187 6.97 -14.20 -31.11
N LYS A 188 7.18 -14.86 -29.96
CA LYS A 188 7.02 -14.26 -28.63
C LYS A 188 8.25 -13.51 -28.13
N ASN A 189 9.36 -13.50 -28.87
CA ASN A 189 10.53 -12.71 -28.50
C ASN A 189 10.25 -11.21 -28.72
N PRO A 190 10.33 -10.36 -27.68
CA PRO A 190 10.11 -8.92 -27.81
C PRO A 190 11.03 -8.26 -28.84
N ASN A 191 12.23 -8.80 -29.05
CA ASN A 191 13.19 -8.28 -30.03
C ASN A 191 12.75 -8.52 -31.47
N THR A 192 11.93 -9.54 -31.74
CA THR A 192 11.40 -9.80 -33.10
C THR A 192 10.48 -8.65 -33.52
N LEU A 193 9.46 -8.35 -32.71
CA LEU A 193 8.53 -7.25 -32.99
C LEU A 193 9.25 -5.90 -32.96
N SER A 194 10.14 -5.68 -31.98
CA SER A 194 10.90 -4.42 -31.88
C SER A 194 11.80 -4.20 -33.10
N GLY A 195 12.43 -5.25 -33.62
CA GLY A 195 13.24 -5.19 -34.84
C GLY A 195 12.41 -4.85 -36.08
N ILE A 196 11.21 -5.41 -36.20
CA ILE A 196 10.27 -5.06 -37.29
C ILE A 196 9.83 -3.60 -37.19
N ILE A 197 9.41 -3.16 -36.00
CA ILE A 197 9.00 -1.77 -35.77
C ILE A 197 10.15 -0.82 -36.09
N ALA A 198 11.39 -1.13 -35.68
CA ALA A 198 12.55 -0.30 -35.98
C ALA A 198 12.81 -0.19 -37.49
N ALA A 199 12.66 -1.29 -38.23
CA ALA A 199 12.77 -1.29 -39.68
C ALA A 199 11.67 -0.45 -40.35
N LEU A 200 10.42 -0.61 -39.92
CA LEU A 200 9.29 0.17 -40.43
C LEU A 200 9.47 1.66 -40.16
N ARG A 201 9.83 2.05 -38.93
CA ARG A 201 10.13 3.45 -38.58
C ARG A 201 11.22 4.02 -39.46
N LYS A 202 12.30 3.28 -39.68
CA LYS A 202 13.41 3.76 -40.54
C LYS A 202 12.91 4.10 -41.95
N ASP A 203 12.11 3.24 -42.55
CA ASP A 203 11.59 3.49 -43.91
C ASP A 203 10.51 4.58 -43.93
N LEU A 204 9.65 4.67 -42.90
CA LEU A 204 8.69 5.78 -42.76
C LEU A 204 9.40 7.14 -42.62
N ASN A 205 10.46 7.21 -41.82
CA ASN A 205 11.27 8.43 -41.69
C ASN A 205 11.96 8.78 -43.01
N ARG A 206 12.39 7.78 -43.79
CA ARG A 206 12.95 8.01 -45.11
C ARG A 206 11.92 8.60 -46.08
N VAL A 207 10.68 8.11 -46.08
CA VAL A 207 9.56 8.71 -46.85
C VAL A 207 9.31 10.15 -46.41
N PHE A 208 9.35 10.42 -45.11
CA PHE A 208 9.21 11.78 -44.59
C PHE A 208 10.36 12.70 -45.05
N SER A 209 11.62 12.26 -44.96
CA SER A 209 12.76 13.04 -45.48
C SER A 209 12.62 13.33 -46.97
N THR A 210 12.17 12.36 -47.78
CA THR A 210 11.87 12.60 -49.21
C THR A 210 10.79 13.66 -49.40
N GLN A 211 9.73 13.67 -48.57
CA GLN A 211 8.72 14.73 -48.61
C GLN A 211 9.32 16.10 -48.31
N ILE A 212 10.22 16.21 -47.32
CA ILE A 212 10.89 17.46 -46.98
C ILE A 212 11.83 17.92 -48.10
N ASP A 213 12.59 17.02 -48.73
CA ASP A 213 13.43 17.31 -49.90
C ASP A 213 12.59 17.85 -51.07
N LEU A 214 11.44 17.23 -51.33
CA LEU A 214 10.49 17.67 -52.36
C LEU A 214 9.92 19.06 -52.07
N LEU A 215 9.51 19.32 -50.82
CA LEU A 215 9.03 20.63 -50.41
C LEU A 215 10.10 21.71 -50.58
N ASN A 216 11.34 21.44 -50.15
CA ASN A 216 12.47 22.37 -50.28
C ASN A 216 12.86 22.66 -51.74
N SER A 217 12.66 21.70 -52.65
CA SER A 217 13.05 21.84 -54.06
C SER A 217 11.95 22.39 -54.97
N SER A 218 10.69 22.22 -54.58
CA SER A 218 9.52 22.46 -55.44
C SER A 218 8.59 23.58 -54.93
N THR A 219 8.87 24.16 -53.76
CA THR A 219 8.09 25.27 -53.19
C THR A 219 8.97 26.47 -52.87
N ASP A 220 8.34 27.64 -52.67
CA ASP A 220 9.04 28.85 -52.20
C ASP A 220 9.31 28.83 -50.69
N ASP A 221 8.70 27.89 -49.96
CA ASP A 221 8.97 27.64 -48.56
C ASP A 221 10.28 26.86 -48.40
N TYR A 222 10.94 27.03 -47.25
CA TYR A 222 12.14 26.28 -46.89
C TYR A 222 11.94 25.61 -45.54
N TYR A 223 12.68 24.52 -45.33
CA TYR A 223 12.55 23.60 -44.20
C TYR A 223 13.94 23.26 -43.67
N ILE A 224 14.20 23.54 -42.40
CA ILE A 224 15.51 23.30 -41.77
C ILE A 224 15.42 22.06 -40.89
N GLU A 225 16.11 21.00 -41.31
CA GLU A 225 16.25 19.77 -40.53
C GLU A 225 17.38 19.88 -39.50
N PRO A 226 17.25 19.25 -38.32
CA PRO A 226 18.35 19.15 -37.37
C PRO A 226 19.49 18.31 -37.95
N GLU A 227 20.72 18.82 -37.89
CA GLU A 227 21.88 18.13 -38.46
C GLU A 227 22.19 16.84 -37.67
N PRO A 228 22.16 15.64 -38.28
CA PRO A 228 22.32 14.38 -37.57
C PRO A 228 23.65 14.28 -36.79
N SER A 229 24.70 14.90 -37.31
CA SER A 229 26.03 14.93 -36.70
C SER A 229 26.06 15.70 -35.37
N LYS A 230 25.12 16.64 -35.17
CA LYS A 230 25.05 17.58 -34.04
C LYS A 230 24.05 17.18 -32.96
N ILE A 231 23.18 16.19 -33.22
CA ILE A 231 22.22 15.67 -32.23
C ILE A 231 22.92 15.20 -30.94
N LYS A 232 24.08 14.55 -31.07
CA LYS A 232 24.87 14.10 -29.90
C LYS A 232 25.49 15.26 -29.12
N THR A 233 25.79 16.36 -29.80
CA THR A 233 26.36 17.58 -29.20
C THR A 233 25.35 18.20 -28.25
N ALA A 234 24.09 18.37 -28.65
CA ALA A 234 23.00 18.84 -27.78
C ALA A 234 22.91 18.05 -26.46
N ALA A 235 22.94 16.71 -26.52
CA ALA A 235 22.92 15.86 -25.34
C ALA A 235 24.15 16.03 -24.44
N THR A 236 25.32 16.22 -25.05
CA THR A 236 26.59 16.44 -24.33
C THR A 236 26.60 17.79 -23.62
N ILE A 237 26.12 18.85 -24.30
CA ILE A 237 25.98 20.18 -23.71
C ILE A 237 25.03 20.11 -22.51
N LEU A 238 23.82 19.54 -22.69
CA LEU A 238 22.84 19.43 -21.61
C LEU A 238 23.43 18.73 -20.38
N THR A 239 24.17 17.64 -20.60
CA THR A 239 24.83 16.88 -19.52
C THR A 239 25.85 17.72 -18.75
N ASN A 240 26.57 18.61 -19.45
CA ASN A 240 27.57 19.47 -18.82
C ASN A 240 26.94 20.64 -18.07
N ILE A 241 25.91 21.29 -18.63
CA ILE A 241 25.23 22.42 -17.99
C ILE A 241 24.31 22.01 -16.84
N SER A 242 23.90 20.73 -16.78
CA SER A 242 23.12 20.19 -15.67
C SER A 242 23.91 20.04 -14.36
N LYS A 243 25.22 20.33 -14.36
CA LYS A 243 26.06 20.23 -13.17
C LYS A 243 25.81 21.42 -12.23
N PRO A 244 25.80 21.22 -10.90
CA PRO A 244 25.46 22.27 -9.94
C PRO A 244 26.39 23.49 -9.96
N GLU A 245 27.63 23.31 -10.41
CA GLU A 245 28.65 24.37 -10.37
C GLU A 245 28.59 25.37 -11.55
N VAL A 246 27.70 25.14 -12.53
CA VAL A 246 27.64 25.97 -13.75
C VAL A 246 26.89 27.28 -13.47
N PRO A 247 27.48 28.46 -13.78
CA PRO A 247 26.82 29.76 -13.64
C PRO A 247 25.55 29.89 -14.50
N GLU A 248 24.58 30.67 -14.02
CA GLU A 248 23.28 30.83 -14.69
C GLU A 248 23.38 31.44 -16.10
N GLU A 249 24.29 32.40 -16.30
CA GLU A 249 24.56 33.02 -17.60
C GLU A 249 25.11 31.99 -18.63
N ASP A 250 25.96 31.08 -18.16
CA ASP A 250 26.50 30.01 -19.01
C ASP A 250 25.39 29.00 -19.38
N ILE A 251 24.45 28.74 -18.47
CA ILE A 251 23.28 27.89 -18.76
C ILE A 251 22.42 28.52 -19.86
N GLU A 252 22.16 29.83 -19.78
CA GLU A 252 21.30 30.52 -20.75
C GLU A 252 21.85 30.41 -22.18
N ASN A 253 23.14 30.73 -22.37
CA ASN A 253 23.80 30.65 -23.68
C ASN A 253 23.78 29.23 -24.25
N ASN A 254 24.02 28.21 -23.40
CA ASN A 254 24.03 26.82 -23.83
C ASN A 254 22.62 26.29 -24.12
N VAL A 255 21.57 26.81 -23.49
CA VAL A 255 20.18 26.46 -23.83
C VAL A 255 19.84 26.93 -25.25
N TYR A 256 20.22 28.15 -25.62
CA TYR A 256 20.06 28.62 -27.01
C TYR A 256 20.84 27.73 -27.98
N GLU A 257 22.08 27.36 -27.65
CA GLU A 257 22.87 26.45 -28.48
C GLU A 257 22.20 25.08 -28.63
N ILE A 258 21.66 24.48 -27.57
CA ILE A 258 20.95 23.19 -27.67
C ILE A 258 19.74 23.30 -28.60
N LEU A 259 18.96 24.39 -28.52
CA LEU A 259 17.80 24.61 -29.39
C LEU A 259 18.21 24.79 -30.86
N ASP A 260 19.27 25.53 -31.13
CA ASP A 260 19.80 25.70 -32.49
C ASP A 260 20.31 24.37 -33.06
N LEU A 261 20.92 23.52 -32.22
CA LEU A 261 21.44 22.22 -32.63
C LEU A 261 20.32 21.18 -32.84
N ASN A 262 19.35 21.12 -31.93
CA ASN A 262 18.25 20.16 -31.98
C ASN A 262 17.08 20.60 -31.07
N PRO A 263 16.08 21.33 -31.61
CA PRO A 263 14.94 21.77 -30.81
C PRO A 263 13.98 20.61 -30.47
N TYR A 264 14.15 19.43 -31.06
CA TYR A 264 13.36 18.22 -30.79
C TYR A 264 13.93 17.37 -29.66
N TYR A 265 14.98 17.85 -28.97
CA TYR A 265 15.61 17.12 -27.87
C TYR A 265 14.80 17.23 -26.58
N ALA A 266 13.83 16.32 -26.39
CA ALA A 266 12.91 16.29 -25.25
C ALA A 266 13.56 16.51 -23.85
N PRO A 267 14.75 15.97 -23.53
CA PRO A 267 15.42 16.22 -22.25
C PRO A 267 15.74 17.69 -21.94
N LEU A 268 15.85 18.56 -22.95
CA LEU A 268 15.99 20.00 -22.73
C LEU A 268 14.77 20.56 -22.00
N TYR A 269 13.57 20.21 -22.46
CA TYR A 269 12.32 20.70 -21.90
C TYR A 269 12.12 20.22 -20.47
N THR A 270 12.46 18.95 -20.18
CA THR A 270 12.39 18.45 -18.80
C THR A 270 13.42 19.13 -17.90
N PHE A 271 14.62 19.45 -18.40
CA PHE A 271 15.60 20.26 -17.68
C PHE A 271 15.07 21.67 -17.37
N LEU A 272 14.53 22.35 -18.37
CA LEU A 272 13.96 23.69 -18.23
C LEU A 272 12.79 23.72 -17.23
N LEU A 273 11.91 22.72 -17.28
CA LEU A 273 10.80 22.57 -16.33
C LEU A 273 11.31 22.41 -14.91
N ASN A 274 12.24 21.47 -14.69
CA ASN A 274 12.76 21.16 -13.36
C ASN A 274 13.49 22.36 -12.74
N ARG A 275 14.18 23.17 -13.56
CA ARG A 275 14.96 24.32 -13.10
C ARG A 275 14.12 25.59 -12.91
N TYR A 276 13.17 25.87 -13.80
CA TYR A 276 12.48 27.18 -13.84
C TYR A 276 10.96 27.12 -13.64
N GLY A 277 10.35 25.94 -13.59
CA GLY A 277 8.89 25.79 -13.53
C GLY A 277 8.22 26.08 -14.88
N ASP A 278 6.90 26.20 -14.90
CA ASP A 278 6.13 26.53 -16.12
C ASP A 278 4.77 27.15 -15.77
N SER A 279 4.76 28.11 -14.84
CA SER A 279 3.53 28.70 -14.29
C SER A 279 2.65 29.41 -15.33
N GLU A 280 3.24 29.88 -16.43
CA GLU A 280 2.53 30.54 -17.54
C GLU A 280 2.24 29.60 -18.71
N SER A 281 2.55 28.31 -18.59
CA SER A 281 2.42 27.30 -19.67
C SER A 281 3.15 27.66 -20.96
N LYS A 282 4.22 28.47 -20.87
CA LYS A 282 5.03 28.89 -22.02
C LYS A 282 5.99 27.81 -22.48
N LEU A 283 6.47 26.97 -21.56
CA LEU A 283 7.25 25.80 -21.92
C LEU A 283 6.37 24.73 -22.58
N ASP A 284 5.11 24.61 -22.16
CA ASP A 284 4.10 23.78 -22.83
C ASP A 284 3.91 24.20 -24.30
N GLU A 285 3.74 25.50 -24.57
CA GLU A 285 3.63 26.04 -25.93
C GLU A 285 4.86 25.68 -26.77
N LEU A 286 6.06 25.86 -26.22
CA LEU A 286 7.31 25.56 -26.92
C LEU A 286 7.49 24.06 -27.18
N ALA A 287 7.22 23.22 -26.18
CA ALA A 287 7.32 21.77 -26.30
C ALA A 287 6.31 21.20 -27.30
N ASP A 288 5.12 21.78 -27.40
CA ASP A 288 4.10 21.35 -28.37
C ASP A 288 4.52 21.63 -29.83
N ILE A 289 5.15 22.78 -30.10
CA ILE A 289 5.69 23.11 -31.42
C ILE A 289 6.70 22.04 -31.86
N PHE A 290 7.62 21.67 -30.98
CA PHE A 290 8.68 20.72 -31.28
C PHE A 290 8.35 19.26 -30.93
N SER A 291 7.06 18.94 -30.81
CA SER A 291 6.58 17.56 -30.57
C SER A 291 7.28 16.87 -29.37
N CYS A 292 7.53 17.65 -28.31
CA CYS A 292 8.12 17.24 -27.04
C CYS A 292 7.12 17.29 -25.87
N LYS A 293 5.86 17.67 -26.13
CA LYS A 293 4.84 17.83 -25.09
C LYS A 293 4.59 16.57 -24.26
N ASP A 294 4.51 15.39 -24.89
CA ASP A 294 4.29 14.14 -24.14
C ASP A 294 5.38 13.85 -23.10
N ALA A 295 6.64 14.17 -23.43
CA ALA A 295 7.76 14.02 -22.51
C ALA A 295 7.70 15.03 -21.37
N LEU A 296 7.30 16.27 -21.68
CA LEU A 296 7.10 17.33 -20.69
C LEU A 296 5.95 16.98 -19.72
N ASP A 297 4.80 16.56 -20.25
CA ASP A 297 3.63 16.15 -19.45
C ASP A 297 3.96 14.94 -18.56
N SER A 298 4.73 13.98 -19.08
CA SER A 298 5.21 12.83 -18.30
C SER A 298 6.10 13.25 -17.12
N GLU A 299 6.97 14.25 -17.32
CA GLU A 299 7.81 14.78 -16.25
C GLU A 299 6.99 15.61 -15.25
N LYS A 300 6.02 16.42 -15.70
CA LYS A 300 5.07 17.13 -14.81
C LYS A 300 4.32 16.15 -13.89
N ASP A 301 3.82 15.05 -14.45
CA ASP A 301 3.14 13.99 -13.68
C ASP A 301 4.07 13.33 -12.65
N LYS A 302 5.34 13.13 -13.00
CA LYS A 302 6.36 12.60 -12.09
C LYS A 302 6.68 13.57 -10.96
N ILE A 303 6.90 14.85 -11.28
CA ILE A 303 7.14 15.92 -10.30
C ILE A 303 5.98 16.01 -9.32
N LEU A 304 4.73 15.97 -9.80
CA LEU A 304 3.56 15.99 -8.92
C LEU A 304 3.55 14.75 -7.99
N LYS A 305 3.74 13.55 -8.54
CA LYS A 305 3.80 12.30 -7.76
C LYS A 305 4.86 12.33 -6.67
N GLU A 306 6.06 12.80 -7.01
CA GLU A 306 7.18 12.86 -6.07
C GLU A 306 6.98 13.96 -5.03
N GLY A 307 6.49 15.13 -5.44
CA GLY A 307 6.25 16.27 -4.56
C GLY A 307 5.16 16.03 -3.51
N ILE A 308 4.17 15.19 -3.81
CA ILE A 308 3.08 14.85 -2.87
C ILE A 308 3.33 13.57 -2.06
N LYS A 309 4.37 12.81 -2.37
CA LYS A 309 4.59 11.45 -1.84
C LYS A 309 4.64 11.39 -0.31
N ASN A 310 5.18 12.41 0.33
CA ASN A 310 5.43 12.45 1.78
C ASN A 310 4.46 13.38 2.52
N LEU A 311 3.38 13.82 1.87
CA LEU A 311 2.36 14.66 2.49
C LEU A 311 1.49 13.87 3.47
N THR A 312 1.16 14.46 4.63
CA THR A 312 0.32 13.84 5.66
C THR A 312 -1.04 14.52 5.78
N TYR A 313 -2.01 13.77 6.28
CA TYR A 313 -3.42 14.17 6.35
C TYR A 313 -4.05 13.69 7.66
N ASP A 314 -3.23 13.54 8.69
CA ASP A 314 -3.56 13.02 10.02
C ASP A 314 -4.16 14.08 10.95
N SER A 315 -4.13 15.35 10.56
CA SER A 315 -4.81 16.45 11.24
C SER A 315 -5.35 17.47 10.23
N LEU A 316 -6.21 18.38 10.71
CA LEU A 316 -6.70 19.51 9.91
C LEU A 316 -5.54 20.41 9.45
N GLU A 317 -4.60 20.71 10.34
CA GLU A 317 -3.42 21.54 10.03
C GLU A 317 -2.55 20.87 8.95
N ALA A 318 -2.23 19.58 9.14
CA ALA A 318 -1.44 18.81 8.18
C ALA A 318 -2.13 18.70 6.81
N SER A 319 -3.44 18.48 6.79
CA SER A 319 -4.22 18.40 5.56
C SER A 319 -4.28 19.74 4.82
N CYS A 320 -4.37 20.86 5.55
CA CYS A 320 -4.32 22.20 4.99
C CYS A 320 -2.97 22.49 4.33
N GLU A 321 -1.87 22.19 5.04
CA GLU A 321 -0.51 22.36 4.52
C GLU A 321 -0.27 21.49 3.29
N SER A 322 -0.73 20.24 3.32
CA SER A 322 -0.63 19.31 2.20
C SER A 322 -1.41 19.76 0.97
N LEU A 323 -2.64 20.26 1.14
CA LEU A 323 -3.43 20.83 0.04
C LEU A 323 -2.75 22.07 -0.53
N LYS A 324 -2.26 22.97 0.33
CA LYS A 324 -1.52 24.17 -0.10
C LYS A 324 -0.30 23.80 -0.93
N LYS A 325 0.53 22.88 -0.44
CA LYS A 325 1.74 22.41 -1.12
C LYS A 325 1.43 21.71 -2.45
N THR A 326 0.33 20.94 -2.51
CA THR A 326 -0.15 20.33 -3.76
C THR A 326 -0.49 21.42 -4.79
N ASN A 327 -1.23 22.46 -4.38
CA ASN A 327 -1.58 23.57 -5.26
C ASN A 327 -0.37 24.42 -5.68
N GLU A 328 0.60 24.64 -4.78
CA GLU A 328 1.86 25.32 -5.09
C GLU A 328 2.66 24.58 -6.16
N ILE A 329 2.78 23.25 -6.07
CA ILE A 329 3.44 22.42 -7.08
C ILE A 329 2.71 22.54 -8.43
N ILE A 330 1.38 22.36 -8.43
CA ILE A 330 0.57 22.44 -9.66
C ILE A 330 0.74 23.82 -10.33
N ALA A 331 0.68 24.89 -9.54
CA ALA A 331 0.80 26.25 -10.04
C ALA A 331 2.22 26.56 -10.56
N TYR A 332 3.26 26.17 -9.82
CA TYR A 332 4.64 26.46 -10.20
C TYR A 332 5.05 25.75 -11.49
N TYR A 333 4.63 24.50 -11.67
CA TYR A 333 4.97 23.69 -12.86
C TYR A 333 3.90 23.73 -13.96
N GLY A 334 2.86 24.56 -13.82
CA GLY A 334 1.77 24.66 -14.80
C GLY A 334 1.13 23.31 -15.14
N ILE A 335 0.81 22.50 -14.13
CA ILE A 335 0.35 21.11 -14.32
C ILE A 335 -1.16 21.09 -14.58
N ASN A 336 -1.55 21.06 -15.85
CA ASN A 336 -2.95 20.98 -16.28
C ASN A 336 -3.28 19.60 -16.88
N THR A 337 -3.01 18.53 -16.13
CA THR A 337 -3.26 17.16 -16.58
C THR A 337 -4.53 16.61 -15.92
N LYS A 338 -5.17 15.61 -16.56
CA LYS A 338 -6.27 14.86 -15.93
C LYS A 338 -5.84 14.27 -14.57
N TYR A 339 -4.57 13.91 -14.46
CA TYR A 339 -3.97 13.39 -13.25
C TYR A 339 -3.89 14.46 -12.15
N SER A 340 -3.48 15.70 -12.45
CA SER A 340 -3.45 16.79 -11.47
C SER A 340 -4.84 17.14 -10.95
N ASN A 341 -5.86 17.22 -11.81
CA ASN A 341 -7.25 17.45 -11.39
C ASN A 341 -7.75 16.37 -10.41
N THR A 342 -7.46 15.10 -10.69
CA THR A 342 -7.83 13.98 -9.81
C THR A 342 -7.09 14.07 -8.47
N THR A 343 -5.81 14.47 -8.52
CA THR A 343 -4.95 14.61 -7.34
C THR A 343 -5.41 15.76 -6.46
N GLN A 344 -5.72 16.92 -7.06
CA GLN A 344 -6.24 18.08 -6.37
C GLN A 344 -7.58 17.76 -5.70
N THR A 345 -8.51 17.13 -6.43
CA THR A 345 -9.79 16.67 -5.86
C THR A 345 -9.57 15.75 -4.66
N SER A 346 -8.60 14.83 -4.75
CA SER A 346 -8.28 13.92 -3.64
C SER A 346 -7.68 14.65 -2.42
N ALA A 347 -6.85 15.67 -2.65
CA ALA A 347 -6.30 16.49 -1.56
C ALA A 347 -7.40 17.35 -0.90
N VAL A 348 -8.29 17.94 -1.69
CA VAL A 348 -9.47 18.69 -1.19
C VAL A 348 -10.36 17.78 -0.35
N ASN A 349 -10.67 16.58 -0.83
CA ASN A 349 -11.45 15.59 -0.07
C ASN A 349 -10.85 15.29 1.31
N LYS A 350 -9.53 15.10 1.39
CA LYS A 350 -8.87 14.82 2.67
C LYS A 350 -8.93 16.01 3.62
N TYR A 351 -8.71 17.21 3.10
CA TYR A 351 -8.82 18.45 3.86
C TYR A 351 -10.25 18.70 4.37
N GLU A 352 -11.26 18.50 3.52
CA GLU A 352 -12.67 18.63 3.90
C GLU A 352 -13.08 17.60 4.95
N ASN A 353 -12.66 16.34 4.83
CA ASN A 353 -12.87 15.34 5.88
C ASN A 353 -12.20 15.75 7.20
N ALA A 354 -10.95 16.21 7.17
CA ALA A 354 -10.26 16.63 8.39
C ALA A 354 -10.95 17.83 9.09
N LYS A 355 -11.61 18.72 8.33
CA LYS A 355 -12.47 19.77 8.91
C LYS A 355 -13.67 19.16 9.63
N ILE A 356 -14.36 18.23 8.97
CA ILE A 356 -15.53 17.55 9.52
C ILE A 356 -15.12 16.79 10.79
N ASP A 357 -14.07 15.98 10.72
CA ASP A 357 -13.56 15.19 11.84
C ASP A 357 -13.21 16.07 13.04
N SER A 358 -12.55 17.22 12.81
CA SER A 358 -12.23 18.17 13.90
C SER A 358 -13.46 18.70 14.64
N ILE A 359 -14.62 18.80 13.98
CA ILE A 359 -15.87 19.20 14.62
C ILE A 359 -16.51 18.01 15.33
N VAL A 360 -16.47 16.83 14.70
CA VAL A 360 -17.08 15.59 15.22
C VAL A 360 -16.37 15.08 16.48
N ASP A 361 -15.05 15.20 16.53
CA ASP A 361 -14.22 14.74 17.65
C ASP A 361 -14.45 15.57 18.92
N ASP A 362 -14.89 16.83 18.78
CA ASP A 362 -15.16 17.75 19.89
C ASP A 362 -16.61 17.65 20.45
N ILE A 363 -17.44 16.75 19.90
CA ILE A 363 -18.84 16.60 20.33
C ILE A 363 -18.94 15.90 21.69
N ASP A 364 -19.62 16.55 22.63
CA ASP A 364 -20.11 15.91 23.85
C ASP A 364 -21.50 15.31 23.62
N TYR A 365 -21.55 13.99 23.42
CA TYR A 365 -22.80 13.26 23.15
C TYR A 365 -23.75 13.16 24.35
N HIS A 366 -23.35 13.62 25.54
CA HIS A 366 -24.27 13.75 26.68
C HIS A 366 -25.05 15.08 26.67
N SER A 367 -24.70 16.01 25.77
CA SER A 367 -25.26 17.36 25.71
C SER A 367 -25.98 17.61 24.37
N GLU A 368 -27.30 17.83 24.44
CA GLU A 368 -28.11 18.21 23.28
C GLU A 368 -27.61 19.52 22.63
N GLU A 369 -27.17 20.47 23.46
CA GLU A 369 -26.63 21.75 23.01
C GLU A 369 -25.32 21.55 22.23
N SER A 370 -24.42 20.70 22.72
CA SER A 370 -23.15 20.39 22.04
C SER A 370 -23.40 19.78 20.65
N VAL A 371 -24.32 18.81 20.56
CA VAL A 371 -24.69 18.17 19.30
C VAL A 371 -25.32 19.16 18.31
N ASN A 372 -26.28 19.97 18.76
CA ASN A 372 -26.93 20.95 17.90
C ASN A 372 -25.96 22.01 17.36
N ASN A 373 -25.06 22.50 18.22
CA ASN A 373 -24.01 23.46 17.83
C ASN A 373 -23.07 22.85 16.78
N ALA A 374 -22.67 21.58 16.94
CA ALA A 374 -21.84 20.89 15.96
C ALA A 374 -22.56 20.70 14.62
N ILE A 375 -23.84 20.31 14.63
CA ILE A 375 -24.65 20.16 13.41
C ILE A 375 -24.82 21.50 12.68
N GLU A 376 -25.07 22.60 13.41
CA GLU A 376 -25.17 23.93 12.82
C GLU A 376 -23.83 24.35 12.19
N THR A 377 -22.72 24.09 12.88
CA THR A 377 -21.38 24.36 12.38
C THR A 377 -21.10 23.58 11.09
N LEU A 378 -21.43 22.29 11.05
CA LEU A 378 -21.28 21.44 9.85
C LEU A 378 -22.11 21.94 8.66
N LYS A 379 -23.35 22.38 8.89
CA LYS A 379 -24.22 22.91 7.83
C LYS A 379 -23.70 24.22 7.22
N ASN A 380 -22.94 24.98 7.98
CA ASN A 380 -22.37 26.26 7.56
C ASN A 380 -20.96 26.11 6.96
N LEU A 381 -20.41 24.90 6.86
CA LEU A 381 -19.11 24.67 6.20
C LEU A 381 -19.22 24.89 4.69
N GLU A 382 -18.30 25.70 4.15
CA GLU A 382 -18.08 25.80 2.71
C GLU A 382 -17.26 24.58 2.23
N LEU A 383 -17.98 23.56 1.74
CA LEU A 383 -17.42 22.35 1.14
C LEU A 383 -17.68 22.33 -0.36
N THR A 384 -16.75 21.77 -1.12
CA THR A 384 -16.74 21.75 -2.58
C THR A 384 -16.87 20.35 -3.16
N VAL A 385 -16.47 19.31 -2.43
CA VAL A 385 -16.51 17.93 -2.92
C VAL A 385 -17.36 17.01 -2.02
N ILE A 386 -17.34 17.22 -0.71
CA ILE A 386 -18.05 16.36 0.26
C ILE A 386 -19.34 17.02 0.74
N THR A 387 -20.35 16.19 1.03
CA THR A 387 -21.61 16.59 1.69
C THR A 387 -21.62 16.11 3.14
N VAL A 388 -22.26 16.87 4.04
CA VAL A 388 -22.31 16.55 5.47
C VAL A 388 -23.50 15.70 5.91
N ASP A 389 -24.47 15.42 5.02
CA ASP A 389 -25.75 14.79 5.38
C ASP A 389 -25.59 13.45 6.12
N SER A 390 -24.75 12.55 5.59
CA SER A 390 -24.47 11.25 6.22
C SER A 390 -23.75 11.38 7.56
N THR A 391 -22.89 12.39 7.71
CA THR A 391 -22.21 12.66 8.97
C THR A 391 -23.20 13.14 10.01
N ILE A 392 -24.12 14.04 9.63
CA ILE A 392 -25.18 14.52 10.52
C ILE A 392 -26.11 13.37 10.94
N GLU A 393 -26.47 12.47 10.03
CA GLU A 393 -27.24 11.26 10.36
C GLU A 393 -26.51 10.42 11.41
N THR A 394 -25.21 10.16 11.20
CA THR A 394 -24.36 9.40 12.14
C THR A 394 -24.27 10.08 13.51
N ILE A 395 -24.12 11.40 13.56
CA ILE A 395 -24.09 12.18 14.82
C ILE A 395 -25.42 12.00 15.56
N ASN A 396 -26.55 12.13 14.87
CA ASN A 396 -27.87 11.96 15.48
C ASN A 396 -28.06 10.53 16.01
N GLU A 397 -27.67 9.50 15.26
CA GLU A 397 -27.74 8.12 15.71
C GLU A 397 -26.91 7.88 16.98
N LYS A 398 -25.66 8.37 17.00
CA LYS A 398 -24.78 8.28 18.18
C LYS A 398 -25.38 9.02 19.38
N TYR A 399 -25.91 10.23 19.17
CA TYR A 399 -26.57 10.98 20.22
C TYR A 399 -27.80 10.24 20.77
N GLN A 400 -28.64 9.67 19.91
CA GLN A 400 -29.80 8.88 20.37
C GLN A 400 -29.37 7.65 21.17
N GLN A 401 -28.33 6.93 20.72
CA GLN A 401 -27.80 5.80 21.48
C GLN A 401 -27.29 6.21 22.85
N GLN A 402 -26.55 7.32 22.93
CA GLN A 402 -26.05 7.84 24.21
C GLN A 402 -27.19 8.31 25.11
N TYR A 403 -28.17 9.02 24.55
CA TYR A 403 -29.36 9.48 25.27
C TYR A 403 -30.14 8.30 25.88
N GLU A 404 -30.33 7.20 25.14
CA GLU A 404 -30.98 6.00 25.66
C GLU A 404 -30.20 5.34 26.80
N GLN A 405 -28.86 5.29 26.68
CA GLN A 405 -28.00 4.77 27.75
C GLN A 405 -28.08 5.65 29.00
N ASP A 406 -28.05 6.96 28.83
CA ASP A 406 -28.12 7.92 29.93
C ASP A 406 -29.46 7.84 30.66
N CYS A 407 -30.54 7.48 29.96
CA CYS A 407 -31.85 7.18 30.52
C CYS A 407 -31.94 5.84 31.27
N CYS A 408 -30.92 4.99 31.22
CA CYS A 408 -30.97 3.66 31.84
C CYS A 408 -30.14 3.59 33.12
N PHE A 409 -30.73 3.03 34.18
CA PHE A 409 -30.01 2.73 35.42
C PHE A 409 -30.57 1.44 36.05
N ASN A 410 -29.67 0.53 36.48
CA ASN A 410 -30.01 -0.78 37.06
C ASN A 410 -31.02 -1.61 36.25
N GLY A 411 -30.92 -1.58 34.91
CA GLY A 411 -31.80 -2.32 34.01
C GLY A 411 -33.20 -1.71 33.84
N ILE A 412 -33.44 -0.51 34.39
CA ILE A 412 -34.67 0.25 34.26
C ILE A 412 -34.44 1.44 33.32
N LYS A 413 -35.35 1.64 32.36
CA LYS A 413 -35.38 2.81 31.48
C LYS A 413 -36.27 3.89 32.11
N TYR A 414 -35.69 5.08 32.34
CA TYR A 414 -36.37 6.26 32.85
C TYR A 414 -36.78 7.18 31.70
N ASP A 415 -37.71 8.11 31.97
CA ASP A 415 -38.25 9.02 30.95
C ASP A 415 -37.22 10.02 30.38
N SER A 416 -36.13 10.29 31.12
CA SER A 416 -35.08 11.22 30.73
C SER A 416 -33.75 10.92 31.42
N PRO A 417 -32.61 11.43 30.90
CA PRO A 417 -31.33 11.36 31.61
C PRO A 417 -31.37 12.02 32.99
N ALA A 418 -32.16 13.09 33.13
CA ALA A 418 -32.32 13.81 34.40
C ALA A 418 -32.97 12.92 35.47
N THR A 419 -34.04 12.19 35.12
CA THR A 419 -34.71 11.28 36.06
C THR A 419 -33.86 10.06 36.38
N ALA A 420 -33.13 9.51 35.41
CA ALA A 420 -32.15 8.45 35.66
C ALA A 420 -31.00 8.90 36.60
N ASN A 421 -30.50 10.13 36.44
CA ASN A 421 -29.49 10.70 37.33
C ASN A 421 -29.99 10.91 38.76
N ILE A 422 -31.24 11.33 38.94
CA ILE A 422 -31.87 11.38 40.26
C ILE A 422 -31.92 9.98 40.87
N ALA A 423 -32.29 8.95 40.11
CA ALA A 423 -32.29 7.57 40.58
C ALA A 423 -30.88 7.09 40.97
N ARG A 424 -29.85 7.41 40.19
CA ARG A 424 -28.45 7.11 40.55
C ARG A 424 -28.08 7.73 41.90
N ALA A 425 -28.32 9.02 42.07
CA ALA A 425 -28.00 9.73 43.30
C ALA A 425 -28.80 9.20 44.52
N GLU A 426 -30.08 8.86 44.33
CA GLU A 426 -30.90 8.24 45.37
C GLU A 426 -30.36 6.86 45.76
N ASN A 427 -29.96 6.03 44.79
CA ASN A 427 -29.36 4.73 45.06
C ASN A 427 -28.03 4.86 45.82
N ASP A 428 -27.16 5.80 45.42
CA ASP A 428 -25.90 6.06 46.13
C ASP A 428 -26.14 6.47 47.59
N ASN A 429 -27.18 7.28 47.85
CA ASN A 429 -27.57 7.65 49.20
C ASN A 429 -28.04 6.43 50.02
N ILE A 430 -28.81 5.52 49.40
CA ILE A 430 -29.26 4.27 50.03
C ILE A 430 -28.04 3.38 50.35
N GLU A 431 -27.17 3.14 49.37
CA GLU A 431 -25.98 2.31 49.54
C GLU A 431 -25.04 2.87 50.60
N SER A 432 -24.87 4.20 50.66
CA SER A 432 -24.09 4.86 51.70
C SER A 432 -24.60 4.57 53.12
N VAL A 433 -25.93 4.50 53.30
CA VAL A 433 -26.54 4.14 54.59
C VAL A 433 -26.37 2.66 54.91
N LEU A 434 -26.45 1.79 53.90
CA LEU A 434 -26.35 0.33 54.07
C LEU A 434 -24.92 -0.18 54.21
N ASN A 435 -23.94 0.61 53.76
CA ASN A 435 -22.54 0.23 53.83
C ASN A 435 -22.09 0.00 55.28
N GLY A 436 -21.59 -1.21 55.57
CA GLY A 436 -21.10 -1.59 56.89
C GLY A 436 -22.19 -1.95 57.91
N VAL A 437 -23.46 -2.04 57.52
CA VAL A 437 -24.55 -2.48 58.40
C VAL A 437 -24.45 -3.99 58.67
N ASP A 438 -24.45 -4.37 59.94
CA ASP A 438 -24.61 -5.77 60.35
C ASP A 438 -26.09 -6.17 60.32
N PHE A 439 -26.50 -6.84 59.23
CA PHE A 439 -27.88 -7.27 59.02
C PHE A 439 -28.37 -8.35 60.01
N TYR A 440 -27.49 -8.92 60.83
CA TYR A 440 -27.87 -9.88 61.86
C TYR A 440 -28.21 -9.20 63.20
N ASN A 441 -27.81 -7.94 63.38
CA ASN A 441 -28.05 -7.14 64.58
C ASN A 441 -29.31 -6.27 64.43
N ASP A 442 -30.35 -6.57 65.23
CA ASP A 442 -31.63 -5.86 65.15
C ASP A 442 -31.52 -4.35 65.41
N ASN A 443 -30.61 -3.92 66.28
CA ASN A 443 -30.42 -2.50 66.55
C ASN A 443 -29.74 -1.80 65.36
N ALA A 444 -28.75 -2.45 64.73
CA ALA A 444 -28.07 -1.90 63.56
C ALA A 444 -29.03 -1.80 62.35
N VAL A 445 -29.88 -2.80 62.17
CA VAL A 445 -30.92 -2.79 61.12
C VAL A 445 -31.98 -1.73 61.41
N ALA A 446 -32.45 -1.61 62.66
CA ALA A 446 -33.42 -0.58 63.05
C ALA A 446 -32.86 0.83 62.85
N ASP A 447 -31.59 1.05 63.18
CA ASP A 447 -30.89 2.33 62.95
C ASP A 447 -30.75 2.63 61.44
N ALA A 448 -30.40 1.62 60.63
CA ALA A 448 -30.32 1.76 59.18
C ALA A 448 -31.69 2.08 58.56
N ILE A 449 -32.75 1.36 58.94
CA ILE A 449 -34.12 1.61 58.49
C ILE A 449 -34.59 3.02 58.91
N SER A 450 -34.25 3.47 60.11
CA SER A 450 -34.56 4.83 60.59
C SER A 450 -33.89 5.89 59.70
N LYS A 451 -32.60 5.71 59.36
CA LYS A 451 -31.88 6.60 58.44
C LYS A 451 -32.48 6.58 57.03
N ILE A 452 -32.81 5.41 56.48
CA ILE A 452 -33.46 5.28 55.17
C ILE A 452 -34.79 6.03 55.14
N LYS A 453 -35.61 5.95 56.20
CA LYS A 453 -36.89 6.68 56.30
C LYS A 453 -36.74 8.20 56.30
N THR A 454 -35.55 8.73 56.60
CA THR A 454 -35.27 10.18 56.52
C THR A 454 -34.80 10.63 55.15
N LEU A 455 -34.47 9.70 54.24
CA LEU A 455 -34.09 10.05 52.87
C LEU A 455 -35.32 10.52 52.09
N THR A 456 -35.12 11.57 51.28
CA THR A 456 -36.13 12.01 50.32
C THR A 456 -35.90 11.26 49.02
N LEU A 457 -36.76 10.28 48.75
CA LEU A 457 -36.70 9.45 47.54
C LEU A 457 -37.91 9.75 46.64
N THR A 458 -37.65 9.92 45.36
CA THR A 458 -38.66 10.21 44.32
C THR A 458 -38.70 9.12 43.25
N GLN A 459 -37.60 8.39 43.04
CA GLN A 459 -37.49 7.31 42.06
C GLN A 459 -37.63 5.93 42.71
N PHE A 460 -37.33 5.82 44.02
CA PHE A 460 -37.50 4.58 44.79
C PHE A 460 -38.64 4.68 45.80
N ASN A 461 -39.41 3.60 45.93
CA ASN A 461 -40.37 3.46 47.02
C ASN A 461 -39.65 3.04 48.30
N ILE A 462 -39.75 3.86 49.36
CA ILE A 462 -39.14 3.59 50.67
C ILE A 462 -39.56 2.22 51.23
N ASP A 463 -40.82 1.81 51.06
CA ASP A 463 -41.31 0.54 51.58
C ASP A 463 -40.67 -0.66 50.87
N ASP A 464 -40.41 -0.56 49.57
CA ASP A 464 -39.71 -1.60 48.80
C ASP A 464 -38.24 -1.69 49.20
N VAL A 465 -37.58 -0.55 49.43
CA VAL A 465 -36.21 -0.49 49.95
C VAL A 465 -36.13 -1.15 51.33
N ILE A 466 -37.06 -0.83 52.23
CA ILE A 466 -37.16 -1.46 53.55
C ILE A 466 -37.44 -2.96 53.41
N SER A 467 -38.35 -3.37 52.53
CA SER A 467 -38.63 -4.79 52.28
C SER A 467 -37.38 -5.54 51.82
N ASN A 468 -36.54 -4.92 50.98
CA ASN A 468 -35.28 -5.52 50.56
C ASN A 468 -34.25 -5.60 51.71
N ILE A 469 -34.18 -4.59 52.58
CA ILE A 469 -33.37 -4.64 53.82
C ILE A 469 -33.86 -5.78 54.73
N GLU A 470 -35.17 -5.93 54.92
CA GLU A 470 -35.77 -7.00 55.70
C GLU A 470 -35.47 -8.39 55.11
N LYS A 471 -35.47 -8.53 53.78
CA LYS A 471 -35.00 -9.76 53.12
C LYS A 471 -33.53 -10.04 53.41
N GLN A 472 -32.67 -9.01 53.42
CA GLN A 472 -31.25 -9.17 53.77
C GLN A 472 -31.07 -9.68 55.21
N THR A 473 -31.92 -9.30 56.16
CA THR A 473 -31.87 -9.83 57.55
C THR A 473 -32.09 -11.35 57.66
N ARG A 474 -32.68 -11.97 56.64
CA ARG A 474 -32.94 -13.42 56.56
C ARG A 474 -32.15 -14.08 55.45
N THR A 475 -31.18 -13.39 54.87
CA THR A 475 -30.36 -13.92 53.79
C THR A 475 -28.96 -14.26 54.31
N LEU A 476 -28.47 -15.47 54.01
CA LEU A 476 -27.10 -15.89 54.31
C LEU A 476 -26.49 -16.52 53.07
N ASP A 477 -25.34 -16.04 52.63
CA ASP A 477 -24.63 -16.53 51.44
C ASP A 477 -25.54 -16.59 50.19
N GLY A 478 -26.43 -15.60 50.04
CA GLY A 478 -27.38 -15.52 48.93
C GLY A 478 -28.61 -16.44 49.05
N ILE A 479 -28.83 -17.07 50.20
CA ILE A 479 -29.98 -17.95 50.46
C ILE A 479 -30.95 -17.25 51.40
N LEU A 480 -32.19 -17.09 50.96
CA LEU A 480 -33.28 -16.53 51.76
C LEU A 480 -33.89 -17.62 52.65
N TYR A 481 -33.95 -17.36 53.96
CA TYR A 481 -34.55 -18.27 54.95
C TYR A 481 -35.97 -17.82 55.30
N ASP A 482 -36.83 -18.81 55.61
CA ASP A 482 -38.23 -18.56 55.96
C ASP A 482 -38.38 -17.68 57.20
N SER A 483 -37.44 -17.78 58.16
CA SER A 483 -37.41 -16.97 59.38
C SER A 483 -35.99 -16.54 59.77
N LYS A 484 -35.88 -15.46 60.56
CA LYS A 484 -34.60 -15.02 61.13
C LYS A 484 -34.03 -16.06 62.09
N GLU A 485 -34.88 -16.80 62.79
CA GLU A 485 -34.47 -17.89 63.69
C GLU A 485 -33.81 -19.05 62.93
N ASN A 486 -34.36 -19.43 61.77
CA ASN A 486 -33.78 -20.46 60.90
C ASN A 486 -32.43 -20.00 60.34
N LEU A 487 -32.32 -18.73 59.94
CA LEU A 487 -31.06 -18.12 59.52
C LEU A 487 -30.04 -18.14 60.67
N LEU A 488 -30.36 -17.60 61.85
CA LEU A 488 -29.41 -17.57 62.98
C LEU A 488 -28.96 -18.98 63.39
N SER A 489 -29.84 -19.98 63.30
CA SER A 489 -29.50 -21.38 63.50
C SER A 489 -28.49 -21.89 62.46
N ALA A 490 -28.72 -21.57 61.18
CA ALA A 490 -27.80 -21.90 60.10
C ALA A 490 -26.46 -21.16 60.21
N LEU A 491 -26.46 -19.88 60.60
CA LEU A 491 -25.27 -19.07 60.86
C LEU A 491 -24.47 -19.63 62.03
N SER A 492 -25.14 -19.99 63.14
CA SER A 492 -24.50 -20.63 64.30
C SER A 492 -23.87 -21.97 63.93
N TYR A 493 -24.58 -22.80 63.16
CA TYR A 493 -24.06 -24.07 62.66
C TYR A 493 -22.84 -23.86 61.74
N LYS A 494 -22.92 -22.91 60.81
CA LYS A 494 -21.80 -22.51 59.94
C LYS A 494 -20.59 -22.02 60.74
N ASN A 495 -20.79 -21.17 61.75
CA ASN A 495 -19.73 -20.67 62.62
C ASN A 495 -19.07 -21.80 63.43
N ASN A 496 -19.84 -22.77 63.90
CA ASN A 496 -19.31 -23.95 64.58
C ASN A 496 -18.46 -24.81 63.64
N LEU A 497 -18.93 -25.06 62.42
CA LEU A 497 -18.16 -25.78 61.40
C LEU A 497 -16.86 -25.04 61.06
N LEU A 498 -16.89 -23.71 60.95
CA LEU A 498 -15.70 -22.90 60.75
C LEU A 498 -14.72 -23.04 61.92
N ALA A 499 -15.21 -22.96 63.16
CA ALA A 499 -14.38 -23.13 64.35
C ALA A 499 -13.70 -24.50 64.38
N GLN A 500 -14.44 -25.58 64.08
CA GLN A 500 -13.90 -26.93 63.97
C GLN A 500 -12.85 -27.04 62.86
N ALA A 501 -13.12 -26.45 61.69
CA ALA A 501 -12.15 -26.43 60.59
C ALA A 501 -10.87 -25.68 60.98
N LYS A 502 -10.98 -24.52 61.65
CA LYS A 502 -9.84 -23.73 62.16
C LYS A 502 -9.01 -24.52 63.17
N GLU A 503 -9.66 -25.23 64.10
CA GLU A 503 -8.97 -26.10 65.07
C GLU A 503 -8.21 -27.23 64.37
N LEU A 504 -8.83 -27.90 63.38
CA LEU A 504 -8.19 -28.95 62.60
C LEU A 504 -7.01 -28.42 61.76
N ILE A 505 -7.12 -27.21 61.22
CA ILE A 505 -6.03 -26.52 60.51
C ILE A 505 -4.85 -26.27 61.44
N ASN A 506 -5.09 -25.74 62.65
CA ASN A 506 -4.05 -25.49 63.65
C ASN A 506 -3.35 -26.79 64.07
N ASN A 507 -4.10 -27.90 64.14
CA ASN A 507 -3.58 -29.23 64.43
C ASN A 507 -2.94 -29.94 63.21
N LYS A 508 -2.71 -29.23 62.10
CA LYS A 508 -2.12 -29.76 60.84
C LYS A 508 -2.94 -30.88 60.18
N ARG A 509 -4.21 -31.02 60.53
CA ARG A 509 -5.18 -31.99 59.96
C ARG A 509 -5.95 -31.37 58.80
N HIS A 510 -5.23 -30.83 57.81
CA HIS A 510 -5.80 -30.00 56.75
C HIS A 510 -6.85 -30.70 55.87
N LYS A 511 -6.70 -32.00 55.63
CA LYS A 511 -7.69 -32.81 54.86
C LYS A 511 -8.97 -33.03 55.65
N ASP A 512 -8.86 -33.21 56.97
CA ASP A 512 -10.01 -33.41 57.85
C ASP A 512 -10.82 -32.11 57.98
N ALA A 513 -10.14 -30.96 58.04
CA ALA A 513 -10.79 -29.64 58.10
C ALA A 513 -11.72 -29.39 56.90
N ILE A 514 -11.26 -29.67 55.66
CA ILE A 514 -12.12 -29.57 54.47
C ILE A 514 -13.18 -30.65 54.44
N ASN A 515 -12.88 -31.86 54.90
CA ASN A 515 -13.89 -32.92 54.96
C ASN A 515 -15.07 -32.55 55.87
N VAL A 516 -14.82 -31.90 57.03
CA VAL A 516 -15.89 -31.41 57.92
C VAL A 516 -16.85 -30.47 57.17
N ILE A 517 -16.32 -29.56 56.35
CA ILE A 517 -17.11 -28.65 55.52
C ILE A 517 -17.82 -29.41 54.39
N ARG A 518 -17.12 -30.32 53.72
CA ARG A 518 -17.62 -31.09 52.57
C ARG A 518 -18.76 -32.03 52.94
N THR A 519 -18.73 -32.62 54.13
CA THR A 519 -19.77 -33.55 54.60
C THR A 519 -20.87 -32.88 55.41
N ALA A 520 -20.77 -31.57 55.67
CA ALA A 520 -21.79 -30.82 56.39
C ALA A 520 -23.10 -30.73 55.59
N GLN A 521 -24.22 -30.86 56.32
CA GLN A 521 -25.56 -30.68 55.76
C GLN A 521 -25.90 -29.18 55.68
N ILE A 522 -25.23 -28.48 54.76
CA ILE A 522 -25.45 -27.06 54.45
C ILE A 522 -25.67 -26.89 52.95
N ALA A 523 -26.26 -25.77 52.56
CA ALA A 523 -26.46 -25.43 51.15
C ALA A 523 -25.14 -25.12 50.44
N GLU A 524 -25.13 -25.23 49.11
CA GLU A 524 -23.92 -25.11 48.28
C GLU A 524 -23.23 -23.75 48.47
N ASN A 525 -23.96 -22.64 48.35
CA ASN A 525 -23.39 -21.31 48.49
C ASN A 525 -22.73 -21.11 49.86
N SER A 526 -23.39 -21.56 50.93
CA SER A 526 -22.82 -21.52 52.28
C SER A 526 -21.60 -22.42 52.43
N ARG A 527 -21.55 -23.56 51.73
CA ARG A 527 -20.37 -24.43 51.69
C ARG A 527 -19.21 -23.76 50.95
N THR A 528 -19.49 -23.07 49.86
CA THR A 528 -18.47 -22.31 49.11
C THR A 528 -17.92 -21.17 49.95
N ALA A 529 -18.79 -20.36 50.57
CA ALA A 529 -18.38 -19.29 51.48
C ALA A 529 -17.55 -19.82 52.66
N LEU A 530 -18.00 -20.92 53.28
CA LEU A 530 -17.29 -21.55 54.39
C LEU A 530 -15.94 -22.16 53.98
N THR A 531 -15.86 -22.76 52.78
CA THR A 531 -14.60 -23.25 52.20
C THR A 531 -13.64 -22.08 51.95
N TYR A 532 -14.14 -20.94 51.48
CA TYR A 532 -13.35 -19.73 51.28
C TYR A 532 -12.80 -19.18 52.61
N ASP A 533 -13.66 -19.05 53.63
CA ASP A 533 -13.25 -18.60 54.97
C ASP A 533 -12.19 -19.52 55.60
N ALA A 534 -12.37 -20.85 55.45
CA ALA A 534 -11.40 -21.84 55.92
C ALA A 534 -10.08 -21.78 55.12
N SER A 535 -10.15 -21.48 53.82
CA SER A 535 -8.98 -21.32 52.97
C SER A 535 -8.21 -20.05 53.33
N ASN A 536 -8.89 -18.93 53.58
CA ASN A 536 -8.26 -17.71 54.06
C ASN A 536 -7.58 -17.91 55.41
N TYR A 537 -8.25 -18.60 56.35
CA TYR A 537 -7.63 -18.94 57.62
C TYR A 537 -6.42 -19.85 57.45
N LEU A 538 -6.46 -20.83 56.54
CA LEU A 538 -5.31 -21.68 56.21
C LEU A 538 -4.14 -20.86 55.66
N VAL A 539 -4.41 -19.87 54.81
CA VAL A 539 -3.41 -18.93 54.29
C VAL A 539 -2.77 -18.17 55.45
N SER A 540 -3.56 -17.55 56.33
CA SER A 540 -3.05 -16.83 57.50
C SER A 540 -2.24 -17.74 58.44
N ALA A 541 -2.70 -18.97 58.69
CA ALA A 541 -2.01 -19.94 59.55
C ALA A 541 -0.73 -20.52 58.90
N ASN A 542 -0.53 -20.33 57.59
CA ASN A 542 0.64 -20.79 56.83
C ASN A 542 1.25 -19.66 56.01
N GLU A 543 1.23 -18.43 56.52
CA GLU A 543 1.58 -17.21 55.78
C GLU A 543 2.96 -17.32 55.11
N GLU A 544 3.97 -17.81 55.83
CA GLU A 544 5.32 -18.06 55.29
C GLU A 544 5.30 -19.04 54.11
N THR A 545 4.50 -20.12 54.19
CA THR A 545 4.39 -21.10 53.10
C THR A 545 3.73 -20.50 51.86
N PHE A 546 2.68 -19.71 52.04
CA PHE A 546 1.99 -19.06 50.91
C PHE A 546 2.81 -17.93 50.30
N SER A 547 3.53 -17.16 51.11
CA SER A 547 4.46 -16.13 50.66
C SER A 547 5.58 -16.73 49.79
N LEU A 548 6.24 -17.80 50.27
CA LEU A 548 7.27 -18.52 49.51
C LEU A 548 6.72 -19.16 48.23
N ALA A 549 5.47 -19.67 48.25
CA ALA A 549 4.85 -20.23 47.05
C ALA A 549 4.54 -19.15 45.99
N LYS A 550 4.11 -17.95 46.42
CA LYS A 550 3.89 -16.80 45.52
C LYS A 550 5.20 -16.32 44.90
N GLU A 551 6.29 -16.30 45.69
CA GLU A 551 7.64 -16.01 45.18
C GLU A 551 8.06 -16.99 44.06
N PHE A 552 7.68 -18.27 44.16
CA PHE A 552 7.92 -19.25 43.10
C PHE A 552 7.19 -18.93 41.79
N GLU A 553 5.92 -18.53 41.86
CA GLU A 553 5.10 -18.21 40.68
C GLU A 553 5.63 -16.96 39.96
N ILE A 554 6.01 -15.91 40.71
CA ILE A 554 6.65 -14.71 40.16
C ILE A 554 7.99 -15.05 39.48
N LYS A 555 8.82 -15.91 40.10
CA LYS A 555 10.09 -16.38 39.51
C LYS A 555 9.86 -17.20 38.22
N LYS A 556 8.74 -17.93 38.13
CA LYS A 556 8.38 -18.71 36.95
C LYS A 556 7.91 -17.83 35.78
N GLU A 557 7.17 -16.76 36.05
CA GLU A 557 6.70 -15.80 35.02
C GLU A 557 7.81 -14.92 34.45
N LYS A 558 8.78 -14.49 35.27
CA LYS A 558 9.89 -13.62 34.82
C LYS A 558 10.96 -14.33 33.98
N GLY A 559 10.79 -15.63 33.70
CA GLY A 559 11.77 -16.43 32.98
C GLY A 559 12.99 -16.77 33.83
N ASP A 560 13.50 -17.98 33.66
CA ASP A 560 14.58 -18.56 34.49
C ASP A 560 15.92 -17.80 34.28
N THR A 561 16.14 -16.70 35.01
CA THR A 561 17.39 -15.92 35.03
C THR A 561 18.60 -16.77 35.43
N PHE A 562 18.36 -17.95 36.01
CA PHE A 562 19.39 -18.94 36.34
C PHE A 562 20.14 -19.44 35.09
N VAL A 563 19.45 -19.64 33.96
CA VAL A 563 20.07 -20.14 32.72
C VAL A 563 20.95 -19.06 32.08
N TYR A 564 20.48 -17.81 32.07
CA TYR A 564 21.23 -16.67 31.54
C TYR A 564 22.45 -16.30 32.40
N GLY A 565 22.35 -16.42 33.73
CA GLY A 565 23.48 -16.18 34.64
C GLY A 565 24.59 -17.23 34.51
N LEU A 566 24.23 -18.50 34.28
CA LEU A 566 25.20 -19.59 34.10
C LEU A 566 25.88 -19.51 32.71
N ILE A 567 25.12 -19.13 31.67
CA ILE A 567 25.67 -18.84 30.34
C ILE A 567 26.58 -17.60 30.38
N ALA A 568 26.18 -16.52 31.06
CA ALA A 568 27.00 -15.33 31.22
C ALA A 568 28.28 -15.60 32.03
N ALA A 569 28.22 -16.45 33.07
CA ALA A 569 29.40 -16.86 33.82
C ALA A 569 30.38 -17.68 32.98
N ILE A 570 29.88 -18.61 32.15
CA ILE A 570 30.72 -19.36 31.20
C ILE A 570 31.35 -18.40 30.18
N VAL A 571 30.59 -17.44 29.66
CA VAL A 571 31.08 -16.42 28.72
C VAL A 571 32.13 -15.50 29.37
N CYS A 572 31.94 -15.09 30.63
CA CYS A 572 32.91 -14.29 31.37
C CYS A 572 34.20 -15.05 31.69
N VAL A 573 34.13 -16.35 32.01
CA VAL A 573 35.32 -17.20 32.18
C VAL A 573 36.05 -17.37 30.85
N PHE A 574 35.33 -17.52 29.74
CA PHE A 574 35.90 -17.66 28.39
C PHE A 574 36.52 -16.35 27.88
N LEU A 575 35.86 -15.21 28.10
CA LEU A 575 36.38 -13.88 27.78
C LEU A 575 37.56 -13.51 28.69
N GLY A 576 37.49 -13.87 29.97
CA GLY A 576 38.61 -13.73 30.91
C GLY A 576 39.85 -14.53 30.47
N TRP A 577 39.65 -15.73 29.93
CA TRP A 577 40.72 -16.56 29.36
C TRP A 577 41.34 -15.95 28.09
N ILE A 578 40.54 -15.30 27.23
CA ILE A 578 41.03 -14.61 26.02
C ILE A 578 41.76 -13.31 26.36
N ILE A 579 41.32 -12.60 27.40
CA ILE A 579 41.87 -11.30 27.81
C ILE A 579 43.10 -11.45 28.74
N SER A 580 43.34 -12.61 29.35
CA SER A 580 44.41 -12.80 30.35
C SER A 580 45.83 -12.99 29.81
N ASN A 581 46.12 -12.66 28.55
CA ASN A 581 47.51 -12.70 28.05
C ASN A 581 48.34 -11.45 28.39
N PHE A 582 47.80 -10.47 29.11
CA PHE A 582 48.59 -9.29 29.51
C PHE A 582 48.02 -8.62 30.79
N LEU A 583 48.16 -9.23 31.96
CA LEU A 583 48.35 -8.60 33.29
C LEU A 583 48.21 -9.63 34.42
N TRP A 584 49.28 -9.79 35.20
CA TRP A 584 49.60 -10.93 36.05
C TRP A 584 48.94 -10.89 37.45
N HIS A 585 48.49 -12.07 37.90
CA HIS A 585 48.02 -12.49 39.24
C HIS A 585 46.88 -11.76 39.95
N PHE A 586 46.74 -10.44 39.86
CA PHE A 586 45.64 -9.74 40.56
C PHE A 586 44.26 -10.11 39.99
N ILE A 587 44.16 -10.19 38.66
CA ILE A 587 42.92 -10.55 37.94
C ILE A 587 42.51 -12.00 38.22
N LEU A 588 43.47 -12.92 38.42
CA LEU A 588 43.19 -14.31 38.78
C LEU A 588 42.65 -14.45 40.20
N TYR A 589 43.21 -13.75 41.19
CA TYR A 589 42.68 -13.77 42.55
C TYR A 589 41.29 -13.13 42.66
N VAL A 590 41.06 -12.02 41.96
CA VAL A 590 39.74 -11.41 41.85
C VAL A 590 38.77 -12.36 41.13
N GLY A 591 39.20 -13.03 40.07
CA GLY A 591 38.42 -14.05 39.36
C GLY A 591 38.04 -15.25 40.23
N TYR A 592 38.97 -15.79 41.03
CA TYR A 592 38.68 -16.88 41.97
C TYR A 592 37.79 -16.43 43.14
N ALA A 593 37.99 -15.22 43.67
CA ALA A 593 37.15 -14.66 44.72
C ALA A 593 35.72 -14.42 44.22
N LEU A 594 35.56 -13.83 43.03
CA LEU A 594 34.27 -13.66 42.36
C LEU A 594 33.62 -15.02 42.05
N GLY A 595 34.39 -15.99 41.55
CA GLY A 595 33.91 -17.35 41.30
C GLY A 595 33.42 -18.06 42.56
N ALA A 596 34.12 -17.91 43.69
CA ALA A 596 33.71 -18.45 44.98
C ALA A 596 32.45 -17.76 45.54
N ILE A 597 32.36 -16.42 45.41
CA ILE A 597 31.16 -15.65 45.79
C ILE A 597 29.96 -16.08 44.94
N LEU A 598 30.14 -16.25 43.63
CA LEU A 598 29.10 -16.72 42.71
C LEU A 598 28.68 -18.16 43.01
N LEU A 599 29.59 -19.04 43.43
CA LEU A 599 29.29 -20.41 43.87
C LEU A 599 28.51 -20.42 45.19
N ILE A 600 28.90 -19.59 46.17
CA ILE A 600 28.19 -19.44 47.44
C ILE A 600 26.79 -18.85 47.17
N GLN A 601 26.68 -17.84 46.32
CA GLN A 601 25.40 -17.31 45.85
C GLN A 601 24.58 -18.41 45.19
N ALA A 602 25.13 -19.18 44.25
CA ALA A 602 24.42 -20.28 43.59
C ALA A 602 23.93 -21.36 44.57
N VAL A 603 24.71 -21.71 45.59
CA VAL A 603 24.32 -22.69 46.63
C VAL A 603 23.24 -22.11 47.56
N MET A 604 23.34 -20.83 47.95
CA MET A 604 22.30 -20.15 48.72
C MET A 604 21.00 -20.06 47.92
N THR A 605 21.07 -19.64 46.64
CA THR A 605 19.91 -19.60 45.73
C THR A 605 19.32 -21.00 45.50
N TRP A 606 20.15 -22.06 45.44
CA TRP A 606 19.66 -23.44 45.36
C TRP A 606 18.92 -23.88 46.63
N HIS A 607 19.43 -23.52 47.81
CA HIS A 607 18.78 -23.85 49.09
C HIS A 607 17.46 -23.09 49.27
N GLU A 608 17.45 -21.80 48.94
CA GLU A 608 16.25 -20.95 48.90
C GLU A 608 15.23 -21.51 47.89
N ASN A 609 15.64 -21.83 46.67
CA ASN A 609 14.78 -22.43 45.64
C ASN A 609 14.21 -23.80 46.06
N LYS A 610 14.94 -24.57 46.87
CA LYS A 610 14.44 -25.85 47.41
C LYS A 610 13.32 -25.63 48.42
N GLN A 611 13.43 -24.65 49.31
CA GLN A 611 12.39 -24.31 50.28
C GLN A 611 11.15 -23.73 49.58
N ILE A 612 11.36 -22.80 48.64
CA ILE A 612 10.32 -22.20 47.78
C ILE A 612 9.55 -23.28 47.01
N LYS A 613 10.25 -24.23 46.37
CA LYS A 613 9.62 -25.34 45.63
C LYS A 613 8.84 -26.30 46.54
N LYS A 614 9.31 -26.52 47.76
CA LYS A 614 8.60 -27.33 48.78
C LYS A 614 7.32 -26.63 49.24
N ALA A 615 7.37 -25.31 49.44
CA ALA A 615 6.21 -24.49 49.79
C ALA A 615 5.16 -24.50 48.66
N TYR A 616 5.58 -24.30 47.40
CA TYR A 616 4.71 -24.39 46.24
C TYR A 616 4.03 -25.77 46.10
N LYS A 617 4.78 -26.87 46.30
CA LYS A 617 4.21 -28.22 46.29
C LYS A 617 3.15 -28.39 47.39
N LYS A 618 3.40 -27.84 48.58
CA LYS A 618 2.48 -27.90 49.72
C LYS A 618 1.18 -27.10 49.46
N VAL A 619 1.27 -25.91 48.86
CA VAL A 619 0.09 -25.14 48.42
C VAL A 619 -0.71 -25.90 47.37
N LYS A 620 -0.04 -26.56 46.41
CA LYS A 620 -0.70 -27.44 45.43
C LYS A 620 -1.38 -28.64 46.08
N GLU A 621 -0.82 -29.19 47.15
CA GLU A 621 -1.47 -30.23 47.95
C GLU A 621 -2.72 -29.70 48.64
N PHE A 622 -2.72 -28.47 49.17
CA PHE A 622 -3.92 -27.84 49.71
C PHE A 622 -5.01 -27.63 48.64
N LYS A 623 -4.67 -27.13 47.44
CA LYS A 623 -5.61 -27.05 46.31
C LYS A 623 -6.23 -28.43 46.01
N LYS A 624 -5.41 -29.50 46.00
CA LYS A 624 -5.88 -30.89 45.80
C LYS A 624 -6.78 -31.41 46.92
N MET A 625 -6.64 -30.90 48.15
CA MET A 625 -7.51 -31.26 49.27
C MET A 625 -8.89 -30.59 49.19
N GLY A 626 -9.06 -29.57 48.34
CA GLY A 626 -10.33 -28.85 48.15
C GLY A 626 -10.37 -27.43 48.71
N TYR A 627 -9.23 -26.87 49.13
CA TYR A 627 -9.13 -25.45 49.48
C TYR A 627 -9.16 -24.56 48.24
N ILE A 628 -9.77 -23.38 48.36
CA ILE A 628 -9.97 -22.41 47.29
C ILE A 628 -9.11 -21.18 47.60
N PHE A 629 -8.22 -20.82 46.67
CA PHE A 629 -7.41 -19.61 46.77
C PHE A 629 -7.69 -18.76 45.54
N ASN A 630 -7.88 -17.45 45.71
CA ASN A 630 -8.01 -16.54 44.57
C ASN A 630 -6.67 -16.51 43.82
N ASP A 631 -6.62 -17.15 42.65
CA ASP A 631 -5.59 -16.88 41.64
C ASP A 631 -6.04 -15.62 40.88
N ASN A 632 -5.95 -14.43 41.50
CA ASN A 632 -6.10 -13.13 40.82
C ASN A 632 -5.70 -11.99 41.78
N SER A 633 -4.56 -11.37 41.49
CA SER A 633 -4.27 -9.98 41.88
C SER A 633 -4.59 -9.03 40.73
N ASP A 634 -5.73 -9.24 40.09
CA ASP A 634 -6.40 -8.26 39.23
C ASP A 634 -7.78 -8.05 39.86
N ASN A 635 -7.84 -7.09 40.78
CA ASN A 635 -9.00 -6.32 41.23
C ASN A 635 -8.68 -5.71 42.59
N THR A 636 -7.98 -4.57 42.55
CA THR A 636 -8.20 -3.50 43.52
C THR A 636 -8.69 -2.31 42.72
N HIS A 637 -9.96 -1.98 42.97
CA HIS A 637 -10.61 -0.71 42.70
C HIS A 637 -9.80 0.47 43.22
#